data_AF-A0A318L8B4-F1
#
_entry.id   AF-A0A318L8B4-F1
#
_cell.length_a   1.000
_cell.length_b   1.000
_cell.length_c   1.000
_cell.angle_alpha   90.00
_cell.angle_beta   90.00
_cell.angle_gamma   90.00
#
_symmetry.space_group_name_H-M   'P 1'
#
loop_
_entity.id
_entity.type
_entity.pdbx_description
1 polymer ?
#
loop_
_entity_poly.entity_id
_entity_poly.type
_entity_poly.pdbx_seq_one_letter_code
_entity_poly.pdbx_strand_id
1 'polypeptide(L)'
;MSVSLDTPEDIANWLRRHFVGQTFGCVRFWQFALVRPNDQFFQLASVTLAGDRLDLHLRHADGQGEAGVVSVWQPMGLSPRPHGVALSAAARLSWGNSEAWQAGEGQYRIRTPRGEGGFAIEGAPALTLEC
;
A
#
# COMPACT_ATOMS: atom_id res chain seq x y z
N MET A 1 -14.08 5.56 21.46
CA MET A 1 -14.87 5.31 20.24
C MET A 1 -13.92 4.80 19.19
N SER A 2 -14.02 3.52 18.81
CA SER A 2 -13.23 2.96 17.70
C SER A 2 -13.87 3.46 16.41
N VAL A 3 -13.17 4.30 15.66
CA VAL A 3 -13.61 4.64 14.29
C VAL A 3 -13.40 3.36 13.48
N SER A 4 -14.48 2.72 13.05
CA SER A 4 -14.36 1.62 12.10
C SER A 4 -14.06 2.23 10.73
N LEU A 5 -12.86 1.97 10.22
CA LEU A 5 -12.37 2.44 8.92
C LEU A 5 -12.71 1.37 7.88
N ASP A 6 -14.01 1.19 7.63
CA ASP A 6 -14.52 0.02 6.90
C ASP A 6 -14.75 0.29 5.41
N THR A 7 -14.90 1.56 5.00
CA THR A 7 -15.11 1.93 3.59
C THR A 7 -13.84 2.50 2.95
N PRO A 8 -13.65 2.36 1.63
CA PRO A 8 -12.56 3.02 0.91
C PRO A 8 -12.51 4.53 1.13
N GLU A 9 -13.67 5.19 1.28
CA GLU A 9 -13.80 6.61 1.57
C GLU A 9 -13.27 6.95 2.97
N ASP A 10 -13.61 6.17 3.99
CA ASP A 10 -13.10 6.37 5.35
C ASP A 10 -11.59 6.19 5.42
N ILE A 11 -11.08 5.15 4.76
CA ILE A 11 -9.64 4.87 4.63
C ILE A 11 -8.93 6.06 3.96
N ALA A 12 -9.45 6.52 2.82
CA ALA A 12 -8.89 7.66 2.10
C ALA A 12 -8.85 8.91 2.98
N ASN A 13 -9.97 9.21 3.65
CA ASN A 13 -10.08 10.39 4.52
C ASN A 13 -9.16 10.32 5.73
N TRP A 14 -8.98 9.14 6.32
CA TRP A 14 -8.03 8.95 7.41
C TRP A 14 -6.59 9.19 6.93
N LEU A 15 -6.19 8.58 5.81
CA LEU A 15 -4.84 8.75 5.26
C LEU A 15 -4.55 10.22 4.92
N ARG A 16 -5.52 10.92 4.31
CA ARG A 16 -5.44 12.37 4.02
C ARG A 16 -5.18 13.20 5.28
N ARG A 17 -5.84 12.88 6.38
CA ARG A 17 -5.77 13.66 7.63
C ARG A 17 -4.56 13.30 8.49
N HIS A 18 -4.10 12.06 8.46
CA HIS A 18 -3.19 11.52 9.47
C HIS A 18 -1.87 10.97 8.91
N PHE A 19 -1.81 10.63 7.61
CA PHE A 19 -0.64 9.95 7.04
C PHE A 19 0.01 10.71 5.87
N VAL A 20 -0.71 11.62 5.21
CA VAL A 20 -0.09 12.54 4.24
C VAL A 20 1.01 13.35 4.94
N GLY A 21 2.18 13.42 4.30
CA GLY A 21 3.38 14.04 4.85
C GLY A 21 4.20 13.13 5.77
N GLN A 22 3.76 11.90 6.05
CA GLN A 22 4.59 10.94 6.79
C GLN A 22 5.59 10.24 5.86
N THR A 23 6.82 10.09 6.34
CA THR A 23 7.90 9.38 5.66
C THR A 23 7.87 7.90 6.04
N PHE A 24 8.20 7.02 5.09
CA PHE A 24 8.33 5.58 5.31
C PHE A 24 9.43 5.00 4.38
N GLY A 25 10.05 3.88 4.79
CA GLY A 25 11.20 3.27 4.11
C GLY A 25 10.87 1.96 3.38
N CYS A 26 9.70 1.37 3.64
CA CYS A 26 9.31 0.10 3.06
C CYS A 26 7.86 0.08 2.58
N VAL A 27 7.67 -0.48 1.39
CA VAL A 27 6.37 -0.82 0.80
C VAL A 27 6.33 -2.33 0.57
N ARG A 28 5.42 -3.02 1.26
CA ARG A 28 5.24 -4.48 1.14
C ARG A 28 3.85 -4.82 0.64
N PHE A 29 3.76 -5.73 -0.33
CA PHE A 29 2.52 -6.32 -0.82
C PHE A 29 2.45 -7.78 -0.36
N TRP A 30 1.56 -8.12 0.58
CA TRP A 30 1.52 -9.47 1.21
C TRP A 30 2.92 -10.02 1.57
N GLN A 31 3.67 -9.26 2.37
CA GLN A 31 5.09 -9.50 2.74
C GLN A 31 6.12 -9.41 1.61
N PHE A 32 5.72 -9.39 0.34
CA PHE A 32 6.66 -9.14 -0.74
C PHE A 32 7.13 -7.69 -0.73
N ALA A 33 8.37 -7.47 -0.30
CA ALA A 33 8.99 -6.16 -0.28
C ALA A 33 9.37 -5.75 -1.72
N LEU A 34 8.65 -4.76 -2.27
CA LEU A 34 8.99 -4.18 -3.57
C LEU A 34 10.18 -3.22 -3.48
N VAL A 35 10.29 -2.50 -2.36
CA VAL A 35 11.47 -1.72 -2.01
C VAL A 35 12.20 -2.46 -0.91
N ARG A 36 13.49 -2.73 -1.15
CA ARG A 36 14.37 -3.28 -0.11
C ARG A 36 14.83 -2.13 0.80
N PRO A 37 14.85 -2.32 2.12
CA PRO A 37 14.98 -1.27 3.14
C PRO A 37 16.27 -0.43 3.15
N ASN A 38 17.17 -0.55 2.16
CA ASN A 38 18.52 -0.05 2.37
C ASN A 38 18.87 1.35 1.87
N ASP A 39 18.12 2.04 1.00
CA ASP A 39 18.60 3.38 0.59
C ASP A 39 17.55 4.43 0.15
N GLN A 40 16.23 4.15 0.17
CA GLN A 40 15.23 5.13 -0.27
C GLN A 40 14.05 5.24 0.68
N PHE A 41 13.78 6.49 1.08
CA PHE A 41 12.61 6.86 1.84
C PHE A 41 11.61 7.57 0.93
N PHE A 42 10.34 7.30 1.15
CA PHE A 42 9.22 7.93 0.45
C PHE A 42 8.36 8.70 1.43
N GLN A 43 7.59 9.64 0.91
CA GLN A 43 6.57 10.35 1.65
C GLN A 43 5.26 10.26 0.90
N LEU A 44 4.16 10.03 1.63
CA LEU A 44 2.83 10.10 1.04
C LEU A 44 2.49 11.57 0.75
N ALA A 45 2.45 11.96 -0.52
CA ALA A 45 2.19 13.32 -0.96
C ALA A 45 0.70 13.63 -1.03
N SER A 46 -0.10 12.72 -1.59
CA SER A 46 -1.55 12.89 -1.70
C SER A 46 -2.27 11.55 -1.85
N VAL A 47 -3.58 11.57 -1.62
CA VAL A 47 -4.45 10.39 -1.70
C VAL A 47 -5.69 10.74 -2.53
N THR A 48 -5.88 10.06 -3.65
CA THR A 48 -7.09 10.14 -4.47
C THR A 48 -7.90 8.87 -4.37
N LEU A 49 -9.21 8.98 -4.48
CA LEU A 49 -10.13 7.84 -4.49
C LEU A 49 -11.00 7.94 -5.75
N ALA A 50 -11.05 6.86 -6.51
CA ALA A 50 -11.85 6.73 -7.71
C ALA A 50 -12.67 5.43 -7.62
N GLY A 51 -13.93 5.55 -7.19
CA GLY A 51 -14.76 4.39 -6.88
C GLY A 51 -14.17 3.59 -5.71
N ASP A 52 -13.80 2.33 -5.95
CA ASP A 52 -13.16 1.44 -4.99
C ASP A 52 -11.62 1.40 -5.10
N ARG A 53 -11.03 2.24 -5.96
CA ARG A 53 -9.58 2.35 -6.14
C ARG A 53 -9.01 3.54 -5.39
N LEU A 54 -8.14 3.26 -4.44
CA LEU A 54 -7.35 4.23 -3.69
C LEU A 54 -5.97 4.39 -4.35
N ASP A 55 -5.64 5.61 -4.76
CA ASP A 55 -4.33 5.94 -5.35
C ASP A 55 -3.51 6.78 -4.35
N LEU A 56 -2.35 6.26 -3.96
CA LEU A 56 -1.41 6.85 -3.03
C LEU A 56 -0.24 7.44 -3.81
N HIS A 57 -0.18 8.76 -3.92
CA HIS A 57 0.89 9.45 -4.64
C HIS A 57 2.10 9.61 -3.72
N LEU A 58 3.23 9.08 -4.14
CA LEU A 58 4.47 9.06 -3.38
C LEU A 58 5.48 10.02 -3.98
N ARG A 59 6.25 10.67 -3.11
CA ARG A 59 7.45 11.43 -3.50
C ARG A 59 8.68 10.90 -2.77
N HIS A 60 9.86 11.10 -3.35
CA HIS A 60 11.10 10.82 -2.65
C HIS A 60 11.25 11.76 -1.46
N ALA A 61 11.60 11.21 -0.29
CA ALA A 61 11.71 11.99 0.94
C ALA A 61 12.92 12.96 0.94
N ASP A 62 13.91 12.71 0.08
CA ASP A 62 15.08 13.56 -0.16
C ASP A 62 14.76 14.78 -1.06
N GLY A 63 13.52 14.91 -1.53
CA GLY A 63 13.08 16.02 -2.37
C GLY A 63 13.37 15.84 -3.87
N GLN A 64 13.81 14.67 -4.34
CA GLN A 64 14.07 14.40 -5.77
C GLN A 64 12.81 14.37 -6.66
N GLY A 65 11.63 14.65 -6.09
CA GLY A 65 10.37 14.76 -6.82
C GLY A 65 9.47 13.53 -6.67
N GLU A 66 8.61 13.31 -7.65
CA GLU A 66 7.61 12.24 -7.63
C GLU A 66 8.29 10.85 -7.76
N ALA A 67 7.90 9.92 -6.88
CA ALA A 67 8.40 8.55 -6.89
C ALA A 67 7.43 7.58 -7.60
N GLY A 68 6.15 7.94 -7.68
CA GLY A 68 5.11 7.20 -8.39
C GLY A 68 3.85 7.03 -7.57
N VAL A 69 2.95 6.17 -8.04
CA VAL A 69 1.63 5.94 -7.44
C VAL A 69 1.49 4.48 -7.04
N VAL A 70 1.08 4.24 -5.80
CA VAL A 70 0.60 2.93 -5.33
C VAL A 70 -0.91 2.91 -5.42
N SER A 71 -1.46 2.09 -6.29
CA SER A 71 -2.91 1.92 -6.44
C SER A 71 -3.38 0.67 -5.71
N VAL A 72 -4.45 0.81 -4.94
CA VAL A 72 -5.06 -0.24 -4.12
C VAL A 72 -6.54 -0.37 -4.48
N TRP A 73 -6.96 -1.54 -4.95
CA TRP A 73 -8.37 -1.83 -5.24
C TRP A 73 -9.02 -2.52 -4.06
N GLN A 74 -10.21 -2.06 -3.70
CA GLN A 74 -11.02 -2.57 -2.61
C GLN A 74 -10.23 -2.66 -1.30
N PRO A 75 -9.60 -1.55 -0.84
CA PRO A 75 -8.83 -1.55 0.39
C PRO A 75 -9.74 -1.79 1.60
N MET A 76 -9.26 -2.57 2.56
CA MET A 76 -9.99 -2.85 3.80
C MET A 76 -9.09 -2.91 5.02
N GLY A 77 -9.68 -2.61 6.19
CA GLY A 77 -9.05 -2.83 7.49
C GLY A 77 -7.78 -2.02 7.68
N LEU A 78 -7.89 -0.69 7.49
CA LEU A 78 -6.81 0.24 7.77
C LEU A 78 -6.47 0.21 9.27
N SER A 79 -5.22 -0.09 9.56
CA SER A 79 -4.68 -0.14 10.92
C SER A 79 -3.45 0.78 11.00
N PRO A 80 -3.53 1.87 11.79
CA PRO A 80 -2.37 2.67 12.11
C PRO A 80 -1.35 1.82 12.89
N ARG A 81 -0.08 1.93 12.53
CA ARG A 81 1.05 1.27 13.20
C ARG A 81 1.96 2.34 13.82
N PRO A 82 2.78 2.01 14.84
CA PRO A 82 3.69 2.99 15.46
C PRO A 82 4.61 3.73 14.49
N HIS A 83 4.95 3.11 13.35
CA HIS A 83 5.87 3.66 12.34
C HIS A 83 5.29 3.59 10.92
N GLY A 84 3.97 3.62 10.78
CA GLY A 84 3.38 3.39 9.47
C GLY A 84 1.87 3.12 9.47
N VAL A 85 1.42 2.52 8.38
CA VAL A 85 0.05 2.01 8.24
C VAL A 85 0.05 0.63 7.60
N ALA A 86 -1.00 -0.14 7.89
CA ALA A 86 -1.28 -1.38 7.22
C ALA A 86 -2.72 -1.40 6.69
N LEU A 87 -2.93 -1.98 5.51
CA LEU A 87 -4.24 -2.41 5.02
C LEU A 87 -4.31 -3.92 5.13
N SER A 88 -5.34 -4.41 5.81
CA SER A 88 -5.51 -5.85 6.07
C SER A 88 -5.78 -6.62 4.78
N ALA A 89 -6.60 -6.06 3.88
CA ALA A 89 -6.93 -6.69 2.60
C ALA A 89 -7.01 -5.68 1.45
N ALA A 90 -6.80 -6.20 0.24
CA ALA A 90 -7.02 -5.53 -1.03
C ALA A 90 -7.25 -6.60 -2.10
N ALA A 91 -8.09 -6.31 -3.11
CA ALA A 91 -8.26 -7.21 -4.26
C ALA A 91 -7.03 -7.20 -5.18
N ARG A 92 -6.41 -6.02 -5.31
CA ARG A 92 -5.26 -5.77 -6.18
C ARG A 92 -4.44 -4.60 -5.67
N LEU A 93 -3.14 -4.64 -5.94
CA LEU A 93 -2.15 -3.61 -5.69
C LEU A 93 -1.28 -3.42 -6.93
N SER A 94 -0.96 -2.18 -7.28
CA SER A 94 0.01 -1.90 -8.35
C SER A 94 0.93 -0.76 -7.98
N TRP A 95 2.19 -0.88 -8.41
CA TRP A 95 3.15 0.21 -8.37
C TRP A 95 4.20 0.04 -9.48
N GLY A 96 4.31 1.04 -10.36
CA GLY A 96 5.18 0.97 -11.53
C GLY A 96 4.81 -0.22 -12.43
N ASN A 97 5.79 -1.08 -12.72
CA ASN A 97 5.59 -2.29 -13.53
C ASN A 97 5.33 -3.55 -12.68
N SER A 98 5.03 -3.36 -11.39
CA SER A 98 4.75 -4.43 -10.45
C SER A 98 3.28 -4.40 -10.02
N GLU A 99 2.71 -5.58 -9.89
CA GLU A 99 1.31 -5.77 -9.59
C GLU A 99 1.10 -7.04 -8.79
N ALA A 100 0.26 -6.99 -7.75
CA ALA A 100 -0.16 -8.14 -6.97
C ALA A 100 -1.69 -8.20 -6.90
N TRP A 101 -2.26 -9.38 -6.98
CA TRP A 101 -3.71 -9.57 -6.88
C TRP A 101 -4.05 -10.89 -6.20
N GLN A 102 -5.21 -10.92 -5.55
CA GLN A 102 -5.69 -12.13 -4.91
C GLN A 102 -6.06 -13.16 -6.00
N ALA A 103 -5.55 -14.37 -5.86
CA ALA A 103 -5.72 -15.45 -6.82
C ALA A 103 -6.31 -16.68 -6.12
N GLY A 104 -7.62 -16.60 -5.81
CA GLY A 104 -8.32 -17.64 -5.05
C GLY A 104 -8.22 -17.44 -3.54
N GLU A 105 -8.67 -18.45 -2.80
CA GLU A 105 -8.71 -18.40 -1.34
C GLU A 105 -7.30 -18.57 -0.75
N GLY A 106 -6.85 -17.61 0.05
CA GLY A 106 -5.57 -17.68 0.74
C GLY A 106 -4.34 -17.64 -0.17
N GLN A 107 -4.47 -17.19 -1.42
CA GLN A 107 -3.35 -17.09 -2.37
C GLN A 107 -3.35 -15.74 -3.08
N TYR A 108 -2.16 -15.29 -3.44
CA TYR A 108 -1.97 -14.13 -4.31
C TYR A 108 -1.02 -14.46 -5.45
N ARG A 109 -1.17 -13.72 -6.54
CA ARG A 109 -0.19 -13.65 -7.62
C ARG A 109 0.49 -12.31 -7.60
N ILE A 110 1.76 -12.31 -7.97
CA ILE A 110 2.54 -11.09 -8.18
C ILE A 110 3.23 -11.17 -9.52
N ARG A 111 3.10 -10.10 -10.30
CA ARG A 111 3.81 -9.85 -11.55
C ARG A 111 4.79 -8.72 -11.33
N THR A 112 6.00 -8.90 -11.82
CA THR A 112 7.05 -7.88 -11.87
C THR A 112 7.69 -7.93 -13.26
N PRO A 113 8.56 -6.97 -13.63
CA PRO A 113 9.34 -7.07 -14.88
C PRO A 113 10.18 -8.34 -15.00
N ARG A 114 10.46 -9.03 -13.89
CA ARG A 114 11.29 -10.24 -13.86
C ARG A 114 10.49 -11.53 -13.99
N GLY A 115 9.17 -11.45 -13.99
CA GLY A 115 8.29 -12.62 -14.09
C GLY A 115 7.10 -12.55 -13.15
N GLU A 116 6.34 -13.63 -13.13
CA GLU A 116 5.10 -13.79 -12.38
C GLU A 116 5.16 -15.05 -11.51
N GLY A 117 4.63 -14.96 -10.28
CA GLY A 117 4.59 -16.07 -9.34
C GLY A 117 3.33 -16.06 -8.48
N GLY A 118 2.97 -17.21 -7.93
CA GLY A 118 1.89 -17.39 -6.98
C GLY A 118 2.41 -17.78 -5.60
N PHE A 119 1.82 -17.23 -4.54
CA PHE A 119 2.26 -17.38 -3.15
C PHE A 119 1.05 -17.51 -2.22
N ALA A 120 1.24 -18.13 -1.05
CA ALA A 120 0.22 -18.20 -0.01
C ALA A 120 0.10 -16.85 0.73
N ILE A 121 -1.13 -16.49 1.12
CA ILE A 121 -1.43 -15.37 2.02
C ILE A 121 -1.41 -15.91 3.45
N GLU A 122 -0.28 -15.79 4.14
CA GLU A 122 -0.09 -16.28 5.51
C GLU A 122 -0.64 -15.29 6.56
N GLY A 123 -1.88 -14.81 6.39
CA GLY A 123 -2.49 -13.80 7.28
C GLY A 123 -1.79 -12.43 7.26
N ALA A 124 -0.89 -12.22 6.30
CA ALA A 124 -0.18 -10.96 6.14
C ALA A 124 -1.10 -9.83 5.65
N PRO A 125 -0.87 -8.57 6.08
CA PRO A 125 -1.56 -7.42 5.50
C PRO A 125 -1.32 -7.36 3.99
N ALA A 126 -2.35 -6.94 3.25
CA ALA A 126 -2.22 -6.69 1.82
C ALA A 126 -1.19 -5.61 1.52
N LEU A 127 -1.19 -4.52 2.29
CA LEU A 127 -0.22 -3.43 2.15
C LEU A 127 0.34 -3.05 3.52
N THR A 128 1.67 -2.85 3.61
CA THR A 128 2.26 -2.05 4.69
C THR A 128 3.14 -0.93 4.13
N LEU A 129 3.03 0.24 4.76
CA LEU A 129 3.88 1.41 4.54
C LEU A 129 4.56 1.72 5.87
N GLU A 130 5.83 1.37 6.03
CA GLU A 130 6.52 1.39 7.34
C GLU A 130 7.93 1.99 7.21
N CYS A 131 8.41 2.67 8.26
CA CYS A 131 9.81 3.10 8.37
C CYS A 131 10.78 1.93 8.46
#